data_AF-A0A7Z0SDG2-F1
#
_entry.id   AF-A0A7Z0SDG2-F1
#
_cell.length_a   1.000
_cell.length_b   1.000
_cell.length_c   1.000
_cell.angle_alpha   90.00
_cell.angle_beta   90.00
_cell.angle_gamma   90.00
#
_symmetry.space_group_name_H-M   'P 1'
#
loop_
_entity.id
_entity.type
_entity.pdbx_description
1 polymer ?
#
loop_
_entity_poly.entity_id
_entity_poly.type
_entity_poly.pdbx_seq_one_letter_code
_entity_poly.pdbx_strand_id
1 'polypeptide(L)' 'MATCIFVDITDINPAAKRLVEQQKMQEVFSTGRMYLNGQPSLDDEKIFAITTFELG' A
#
# COMPACT_ATOMS: atom_id res chain seq x y z
N MET A 1 8.21 24.92 10.76
CA MET A 1 8.59 23.50 10.60
C MET A 1 7.86 22.94 9.39
N ALA A 2 8.52 22.14 8.57
CA ALA A 2 7.84 21.45 7.47
C ALA A 2 7.03 20.26 8.04
N THR A 3 5.79 20.10 7.60
CA THR A 3 4.93 18.98 8.01
C THR A 3 5.25 17.78 7.13
N CYS A 4 5.55 16.63 7.75
CA CYS A 4 5.72 15.37 7.04
C CYS A 4 4.35 14.71 6.83
N ILE A 5 4.13 14.17 5.62
CA ILE A 5 2.94 13.38 5.27
C ILE A 5 3.40 11.96 5.02
N PHE A 6 2.71 11.01 5.64
CA PHE A 6 2.93 9.58 5.47
C PHE A 6 1.64 8.95 4.96
N VAL A 7 1.76 8.01 4.04
CA VAL A 7 0.64 7.24 3.48
C VAL A 7 1.07 5.78 3.38
N ASP A 8 0.20 4.89 3.81
CA ASP A 8 0.33 3.47 3.50
C ASP A 8 -0.26 3.23 2.10
N ILE A 9 0.41 2.41 1.30
CA ILE A 9 -0.07 1.97 -0.01
C ILE A 9 0.06 0.46 -0.12
N THR A 10 -0.68 -0.13 -1.06
CA THR A 10 -0.44 -1.52 -1.47
C THR A 10 0.26 -1.56 -2.84
N ASP A 11 1.11 -2.56 -3.03
CA ASP A 11 1.83 -2.83 -4.27
C ASP A 11 0.99 -3.56 -5.32
N ILE A 12 -0.14 -4.16 -4.93
CA ILE A 12 -1.07 -4.85 -5.84
C ILE A 12 -1.77 -3.87 -6.79
N ASN A 13 -1.91 -2.59 -6.39
CA ASN A 13 -2.56 -1.57 -7.19
C ASN A 13 -1.52 -0.62 -7.82
N PRO A 14 -1.30 -0.67 -9.15
CA PRO A 14 -0.33 0.18 -9.82
C PRO A 14 -0.59 1.68 -9.66
N ALA A 15 -1.85 2.09 -9.48
CA ALA A 15 -2.19 3.49 -9.30
C ALA A 15 -1.71 4.04 -7.95
N ALA A 16 -1.68 3.22 -6.90
CA ALA A 16 -1.13 3.60 -5.60
C ALA A 16 0.40 3.83 -5.67
N LYS A 17 1.12 2.97 -6.39
CA LYS A 17 2.57 3.16 -6.66
C LYS A 17 2.85 4.43 -7.46
N ARG A 18 2.07 4.67 -8.52
CA ARG A 18 2.20 5.87 -9.34
C ARG A 18 1.99 7.16 -8.55
N LEU A 19 1.08 7.17 -7.56
CA LEU A 19 0.86 8.33 -6.69
C LEU A 19 2.13 8.70 -5.92
N VAL A 20 2.77 7.74 -5.25
CA VAL A 20 3.96 8.01 -4.42
C VAL A 20 5.17 8.40 -5.26
N GLU A 21 5.31 7.82 -6.46
CA GLU A 21 6.34 8.19 -7.44
C GLU A 21 6.18 9.65 -7.92
N GLN A 22 4.95 10.05 -8.28
CA GLN A 22 4.66 11.42 -8.74
C GLN A 22 4.92 12.47 -7.66
N GLN A 23 4.66 12.13 -6.40
CA GLN A 23 4.92 13.00 -5.25
C GLN A 23 6.37 12.90 -4.74
N LYS A 24 7.23 12.10 -5.38
CA LYS A 24 8.64 11.86 -4.98
C LYS A 24 8.76 11.47 -3.51
N MET A 25 7.83 10.66 -3.02
CA MET A 25 7.86 10.17 -1.65
C MET A 25 9.00 9.18 -1.46
N GLN A 26 9.45 9.03 -0.21
CA GLN A 26 10.48 8.07 0.17
C GLN A 26 9.85 6.92 0.94
N GLU A 27 10.23 5.69 0.61
CA GLU A 27 9.83 4.52 1.37
C GLU A 27 10.46 4.57 2.77
N VAL A 28 9.62 4.36 3.79
CA VAL A 28 10.07 4.27 5.19
C VAL A 28 10.30 2.80 5.58
N PHE A 29 9.36 1.94 5.21
CA PHE A 29 9.45 0.47 5.33
C PHE A 29 8.40 -0.19 4.44
N SER A 30 8.49 -1.50 4.29
CA SER A 30 7.51 -2.33 3.56
C SER A 30 7.20 -3.61 4.35
N THR A 31 6.00 -4.15 4.17
CA THR A 31 5.62 -5.47 4.69
C THR A 31 5.10 -6.36 3.55
N GLY A 32 5.25 -7.67 3.70
CA GLY A 32 4.69 -8.63 2.76
C GLY A 32 3.34 -9.16 3.26
N ARG A 33 2.32 -9.17 2.40
CA ARG A 33 1.07 -9.87 2.71
C ARG A 33 1.24 -11.37 2.45
N MET A 34 0.98 -12.17 3.47
CA MET A 34 1.12 -13.62 3.42
C MET A 34 -0.26 -14.28 3.48
N TYR A 35 -0.44 -15.33 2.67
CA TYR A 35 -1.68 -16.10 2.65
C TYR A 35 -1.40 -17.58 2.87
N LEU A 36 -2.17 -18.19 3.76
CA LEU A 36 -2.26 -19.65 3.85
C LEU A 36 -3.30 -20.13 2.85
N ASN A 37 -2.93 -21.10 2.00
CA ASN A 37 -3.77 -21.65 0.92
C ASN A 37 -4.04 -20.69 -0.26
N GLY A 38 -3.13 -19.75 -0.51
CA GLY A 38 -3.20 -18.83 -1.66
C GLY A 38 -3.98 -17.55 -1.38
N GLN A 39 -3.85 -16.59 -2.30
CA GLN A 39 -4.47 -15.28 -2.18
C GLN A 39 -6.00 -15.37 -2.35
N PRO A 40 -6.81 -14.66 -1.52
CA PRO A 40 -8.25 -14.56 -1.70
C PRO A 40 -8.58 -13.86 -3.02
N SER A 41 -9.71 -14.22 -3.63
CA SER A 41 -10.23 -13.51 -4.80
C SER A 41 -10.87 -12.19 -4.35
N LEU A 42 -10.16 -11.08 -4.61
CA LEU A 42 -10.58 -9.72 -4.34
C LEU A 42 -10.48 -8.88 -5.61
N ASP A 43 -11.09 -7.69 -5.58
CA ASP A 43 -10.97 -6.71 -6.65
C ASP A 43 -9.74 -5.81 -6.39
N ASP A 44 -8.55 -6.36 -6.64
CA ASP A 44 -7.26 -5.75 -6.28
C ASP A 44 -7.09 -4.32 -6.83
N GLU A 45 -7.66 -4.03 -8.01
CA GLU A 45 -7.64 -2.70 -8.65
C GLU A 45 -8.40 -1.63 -7.85
N LYS A 46 -9.27 -2.03 -6.90
CA LYS A 46 -9.99 -1.12 -6.00
C LYS A 46 -9.31 -0.93 -4.65
N ILE A 47 -8.24 -1.67 -4.36
CA ILE A 47 -7.54 -1.62 -3.07
C ILE A 47 -6.32 -0.71 -3.22
N PHE A 48 -6.36 0.49 -2.64
CA PHE A 48 -5.24 1.45 -2.73
C PHE A 48 -4.30 1.42 -1.52
N ALA A 49 -4.83 0.98 -0.38
CA ALA A 49 -4.13 0.89 0.89
C ALA A 49 -4.83 -0.15 1.78
N ILE A 50 -4.20 -0.47 2.90
CA ILE A 50 -4.79 -1.27 3.98
C ILE A 50 -5.29 -0.33 5.08
N THR A 51 -6.25 -0.76 5.90
CA THR A 51 -6.73 0.10 7.00
C THR A 51 -5.70 0.16 8.13
N THR A 52 -5.19 -1.01 8.53
CA THR A 52 -4.09 -1.19 9.49
C THR A 52 -3.33 -2.49 9.16
N PHE A 53 -2.15 -2.73 9.74
CA PHE A 53 -1.43 -3.99 9.53
C PHE A 53 -2.12 -5.20 10.17
N GLU A 54 -2.85 -4.99 11.26
CA GLU A 54 -3.52 -6.05 12.02
C GLU A 54 -4.77 -6.58 11.31
N LEU A 55 -5.49 -5.70 10.60
CA LEU A 55 -6.75 -6.04 9.92
C LEU A 55 -6.56 -6.24 8.41
N GLY A 56 -5.56 -5.57 7.85
CA GLY A 56 -5.31 -5.56 6.42
C GLY A 56 -6.25 -4.69 5.60
#